data_AF-A0A2V6E307-F1
#
_entry.id   AF-A0A2V6E307-F1
#
_cell.length_a   1.000
_cell.length_b   1.000
_cell.length_c   1.000
_cell.angle_alpha   90.00
_cell.angle_beta   90.00
_cell.angle_gamma   90.00
#
_symmetry.space_group_name_H-M   'P 1'
#
loop_
_entity.id
_entity.type
_entity.pdbx_description
1 polymer ?
#
loop_
_entity_poly.entity_id
_entity_poly.type
_entity_poly.pdbx_seq_one_letter_code
_entity_poly.pdbx_strand_id
1 'polypeptide(L)'
;MGMWIGRNRKARVTYGFDEIALVPGSVTINPNEVDTTFRLPRREGPPLELKIPILASAMDGVVDVRFAVEMSKLGGLAVLNLEGVQTRYKNPLEVLEKIVQTDKNEITALLQKIYQEPVQPELIGA
;
A
#
# COMPACT_ATOMS: atom_id res chain seq x y z
N MET A 1 13.09 28.25 -4.51
CA MET A 1 13.52 28.83 -5.80
C MET A 1 14.36 27.78 -6.53
N GLY A 2 14.13 27.54 -7.83
CA GLY A 2 14.89 26.51 -8.58
C GLY A 2 16.31 26.94 -8.89
N MET A 3 17.25 26.00 -8.88
CA MET A 3 18.66 26.20 -9.23
C MET A 3 18.86 26.00 -10.74
N TRP A 4 19.76 26.78 -11.33
CA TRP A 4 20.15 26.61 -12.73
C TRP A 4 21.09 25.41 -12.84
N ILE A 5 20.75 24.47 -13.73
CA ILE A 5 21.60 23.31 -14.06
C ILE A 5 22.17 23.41 -15.48
N GLY A 6 21.75 24.44 -16.23
CA GLY A 6 22.20 24.72 -17.58
C GLY A 6 21.50 25.94 -18.16
N ARG A 7 21.89 26.34 -19.38
CA ARG A 7 21.26 27.46 -20.09
C ARG A 7 19.77 27.17 -20.27
N ASN A 8 18.92 28.08 -19.80
CA ASN A 8 17.47 27.96 -19.86
C ASN A 8 16.89 26.69 -19.17
N ARG A 9 17.64 26.03 -18.28
CA ARG A 9 17.17 24.84 -17.54
C ARG A 9 17.32 25.03 -16.03
N LYS A 10 16.18 24.99 -15.34
CA LYS A 10 16.09 25.03 -13.87
C LYS A 10 15.57 23.70 -13.33
N ALA A 11 16.05 23.33 -12.15
CA ALA A 11 15.51 22.24 -11.36
C ALA A 11 15.27 22.70 -9.91
N ARG A 12 14.35 22.05 -9.20
CA ARG A 12 14.13 22.28 -7.77
C ARG A 12 14.85 21.19 -6.99
N VAL A 13 15.53 21.57 -5.90
CA VAL A 13 16.06 20.60 -4.94
C VAL A 13 14.90 19.87 -4.26
N THR A 14 15.01 18.55 -4.19
CA THR A 14 14.07 17.64 -3.52
C THR A 14 14.80 16.94 -2.39
N TYR A 15 14.08 16.54 -1.35
CA TYR A 15 14.65 15.85 -0.20
C TYR A 15 13.95 14.51 0.03
N GLY A 16 14.73 13.46 0.31
CA GLY A 16 14.25 12.20 0.85
C GLY A 16 14.09 12.23 2.37
N PHE A 17 13.56 11.15 2.95
CA PHE A 17 13.41 11.05 4.40
C PHE A 17 14.75 11.02 5.14
N ASP A 18 15.80 10.43 4.55
CA ASP A 18 17.14 10.34 5.15
C ASP A 18 17.90 11.68 5.18
N GLU A 19 17.40 12.68 4.47
CA GLU A 19 18.01 14.02 4.39
C GLU A 19 17.40 15.01 5.40
N ILE A 20 16.37 14.60 6.14
CA ILE A 20 15.64 15.46 7.08
C ILE A 20 15.46 14.80 8.45
N ALA A 21 15.32 15.62 9.48
CA ALA A 21 14.97 15.17 10.82
C ALA A 21 13.98 16.15 11.46
N LEU A 22 13.12 15.63 12.34
CA LEU A 22 12.23 16.47 13.15
C LEU A 22 13.03 17.12 14.28
N VAL A 23 12.96 18.44 14.38
CA VAL A 23 13.51 19.19 15.51
C VAL A 23 12.47 19.20 16.64
N PRO A 24 12.86 18.98 17.90
CA PRO A 24 11.94 19.06 19.03
C PRO A 24 11.21 20.41 19.09
N GLY A 25 9.88 20.37 19.25
CA GLY A 25 9.06 21.56 19.44
C GLY A 25 9.11 22.09 20.88
N SER A 26 8.37 23.17 21.12
CA SER A 26 8.23 23.77 22.46
C SER A 26 7.27 23.02 23.40
N VAL A 27 6.53 22.04 22.87
CA VAL A 27 5.53 21.26 23.61
C VAL A 27 6.02 19.81 23.72
N THR A 28 5.91 19.23 24.91
CA THR A 28 6.16 17.81 25.16
C THR A 28 4.86 17.17 25.60
N ILE A 29 4.48 16.06 24.96
CA ILE A 29 3.26 15.29 25.25
C ILE A 29 3.69 13.85 25.56
N ASN A 30 3.01 13.21 26.50
CA ASN A 30 3.19 11.79 26.74
C ASN A 30 2.78 11.01 25.49
N PRO A 31 3.61 10.14 24.89
CA PRO A 31 3.24 9.39 23.70
C PRO A 31 1.92 8.60 23.82
N ASN A 32 1.57 8.16 25.03
CA ASN A 32 0.31 7.44 25.29
C ASN A 32 -0.94 8.35 25.23
N GLU A 33 -0.77 9.67 25.24
CA GLU A 33 -1.84 10.67 25.17
C GLU A 33 -1.97 11.28 23.76
N VAL A 34 -1.15 10.85 22.81
CA VAL A 34 -1.20 11.33 21.42
C VAL A 34 -2.38 10.67 20.70
N ASP A 35 -3.29 11.47 20.16
CA ASP A 35 -4.38 10.98 19.30
C ASP A 35 -3.84 10.68 17.90
N THR A 36 -3.85 9.40 17.51
CA THR A 36 -3.45 8.93 16.18
C THR A 36 -4.63 8.73 15.23
N THR A 37 -5.84 9.11 15.63
CA THR A 37 -7.05 8.95 14.82
C THR A 37 -6.90 9.68 13.49
N PHE A 38 -7.11 8.97 12.40
CA PHE A 38 -7.02 9.51 11.05
C PHE A 38 -8.39 9.48 10.37
N ARG A 39 -8.82 10.63 9.83
CA ARG A 39 -10.08 10.76 9.11
C ARG A 39 -9.82 10.94 7.63
N LEU A 40 -10.02 9.87 6.87
CA LEU A 40 -9.88 9.90 5.42
C LEU A 40 -11.17 10.51 4.79
N PRO A 41 -11.07 11.65 4.07
CA PRO A 41 -12.24 12.27 3.46
C PRO A 41 -12.89 11.37 2.42
N ARG A 42 -14.21 11.40 2.33
CA ARG A 42 -14.98 10.73 1.26
C ARG A 42 -15.77 11.76 0.48
N ARG A 43 -15.95 11.53 -0.83
CA ARG A 43 -16.74 12.40 -1.71
C ARG A 43 -18.20 12.48 -1.25
N GLU A 44 -18.74 11.36 -0.79
CA GLU A 44 -20.10 11.22 -0.29
C GLU A 44 -20.07 10.55 1.09
N GLY A 45 -20.89 11.04 2.02
CA GLY A 45 -20.96 10.55 3.40
C GLY A 45 -19.89 11.11 4.35
N PRO A 46 -19.89 10.68 5.63
CA PRO A 46 -18.92 11.14 6.62
C PRO A 46 -17.50 10.61 6.29
N PRO A 47 -16.42 11.22 6.79
CA PRO A 47 -15.07 10.67 6.64
C PRO A 47 -14.96 9.23 7.16
N LEU A 48 -14.10 8.44 6.53
CA LEU A 48 -13.72 7.14 7.08
C LEU A 48 -12.75 7.37 8.25
N GLU A 49 -13.16 6.98 9.44
CA GLU A 49 -12.33 7.08 10.65
C GLU A 49 -11.50 5.81 10.85
N LEU A 50 -10.18 5.98 11.01
CA LEU A 50 -9.20 4.95 11.30
C LEU A 50 -8.52 5.27 12.64
N LYS A 51 -8.17 4.25 13.42
CA LYS A 51 -7.50 4.46 14.72
C LYS A 51 -6.04 4.86 14.57
N ILE A 52 -5.43 4.47 13.45
CA ILE A 52 -4.04 4.78 13.10
C ILE A 52 -3.95 5.26 11.65
N PRO A 53 -2.99 6.14 11.30
CA PRO A 53 -2.82 6.67 9.95
C PRO A 53 -2.04 5.70 9.05
N ILE A 54 -2.36 4.40 9.08
CA ILE A 54 -1.62 3.36 8.35
C ILE A 54 -2.54 2.69 7.33
N LEU A 55 -2.14 2.76 6.07
CA LEU A 55 -2.79 2.13 4.93
C LEU A 55 -1.81 1.13 4.31
N ALA A 56 -2.21 -0.14 4.20
CA ALA A 56 -1.43 -1.15 3.49
C ALA A 56 -1.61 -1.01 1.98
N SER A 57 -0.49 -1.11 1.25
CA SER A 57 -0.46 -1.00 -0.21
C SER A 57 -1.25 -2.11 -0.88
N ALA A 58 -1.97 -1.77 -1.95
CA ALA A 58 -2.72 -2.71 -2.78
C ALA A 58 -1.79 -3.56 -3.65
N MET A 59 -1.10 -4.51 -3.04
CA MET A 59 -0.12 -5.37 -3.69
C MET A 59 -0.34 -6.82 -3.28
N ASP A 60 -0.23 -7.73 -4.24
CA ASP A 60 -0.43 -9.18 -4.00
C ASP A 60 0.59 -9.77 -3.02
N GLY A 61 1.79 -9.18 -2.95
CA GLY A 61 2.82 -9.57 -1.99
C GLY A 61 2.63 -8.96 -0.59
N VAL A 62 1.61 -8.13 -0.38
CA VAL A 62 1.40 -7.41 0.89
C VAL A 62 0.02 -7.71 1.48
N VAL A 63 -1.05 -7.61 0.69
CA VAL A 63 -2.43 -7.69 1.19
C VAL A 63 -3.14 -8.91 0.60
N ASP A 64 -3.45 -9.88 1.46
CA ASP A 64 -4.48 -10.90 1.23
C ASP A 64 -5.74 -10.60 2.07
N VAL A 65 -6.83 -11.36 1.85
CA VAL A 65 -8.09 -11.16 2.57
C VAL A 65 -7.92 -11.32 4.10
N ARG A 66 -7.09 -12.26 4.55
CA ARG A 66 -6.84 -12.49 5.98
C ARG A 66 -6.10 -11.30 6.58
N PHE A 67 -5.05 -10.84 5.91
CA PHE A 67 -4.27 -9.68 6.29
C PHE A 67 -5.14 -8.42 6.33
N ALA A 68 -6.05 -8.25 5.37
CA ALA A 68 -6.96 -7.10 5.36
C ALA A 68 -7.88 -7.08 6.58
N VAL A 69 -8.40 -8.25 6.98
CA VAL A 69 -9.21 -8.40 8.20
C VAL A 69 -8.38 -8.06 9.44
N GLU A 70 -7.16 -8.58 9.55
CA GLU A 70 -6.30 -8.29 10.71
C GLU A 70 -5.88 -6.82 10.79
N MET A 71 -5.54 -6.20 9.65
CA MET A 71 -5.24 -4.76 9.59
C MET A 71 -6.44 -3.91 10.05
N SER A 72 -7.66 -4.30 9.66
CA SER A 72 -8.89 -3.63 10.10
C SER A 72 -9.09 -3.75 11.61
N LYS A 73 -8.85 -4.93 12.20
CA LYS A 73 -8.93 -5.13 13.66
C LYS A 73 -7.92 -4.28 14.42
N LEU A 74 -6.73 -4.10 13.86
CA LEU A 74 -5.68 -3.21 14.39
C LEU A 74 -6.00 -1.71 14.20
N GLY A 75 -7.07 -1.38 13.46
CA GLY A 75 -7.56 -0.03 13.27
C GLY A 75 -6.93 0.73 12.11
N GLY A 76 -6.15 0.05 11.27
CA GLY A 76 -5.67 0.56 10.00
C GLY A 76 -6.61 0.19 8.84
N LEU A 77 -6.16 0.45 7.62
CA LEU A 77 -6.87 0.09 6.40
C LEU A 77 -5.96 -0.75 5.50
N ALA A 78 -6.48 -1.82 4.92
CA ALA A 78 -5.81 -2.57 3.88
C ALA A 78 -6.63 -2.52 2.60
N VAL A 79 -5.96 -2.38 1.47
CA VAL A 79 -6.59 -2.26 0.16
C VAL A 79 -6.27 -3.52 -0.65
N LEU A 80 -7.29 -4.22 -1.12
CA LEU A 80 -7.10 -5.37 -2.02
C LEU A 80 -6.78 -4.87 -3.43
N ASN A 81 -5.82 -5.53 -4.08
CA ASN A 81 -5.52 -5.28 -5.48
C ASN A 81 -6.57 -5.98 -6.37
N LEU A 82 -7.51 -5.21 -6.94
CA LEU A 82 -8.57 -5.77 -7.79
C LEU A 82 -8.07 -6.26 -9.15
N GLU A 83 -6.87 -5.88 -9.57
CA GLU A 83 -6.19 -6.41 -10.75
C GLU A 83 -5.18 -7.51 -10.41
N GLY A 84 -5.12 -7.91 -9.14
CA GLY A 84 -4.15 -8.84 -8.58
C GLY A 84 -4.55 -10.30 -8.66
N VAL A 85 -3.80 -11.15 -7.95
CA VAL A 85 -4.05 -12.60 -7.90
C VAL A 85 -5.33 -12.96 -7.16
N GLN A 86 -5.75 -12.13 -6.18
CA GLN A 86 -6.93 -12.36 -5.35
C GLN A 86 -8.23 -12.43 -6.17
N THR A 87 -8.28 -11.75 -7.31
CA THR A 87 -9.47 -11.65 -8.18
C THR A 87 -9.35 -12.48 -9.45
N ARG A 88 -8.22 -13.15 -9.69
CA ARG A 88 -7.97 -14.00 -10.87
C ARG A 88 -8.05 -15.48 -10.57
N TYR A 89 -7.94 -15.87 -9.29
CA TYR A 89 -7.88 -17.27 -8.86
C TYR A 89 -8.75 -17.53 -7.63
N LYS A 90 -9.49 -18.64 -7.63
CA LYS A 90 -10.26 -19.10 -6.46
C LYS A 90 -9.37 -19.42 -5.24
N ASN A 91 -8.18 -19.95 -5.50
CA ASN A 91 -7.18 -20.29 -4.49
C ASN A 91 -5.91 -19.43 -4.71
N PRO A 92 -5.91 -18.13 -4.37
CA PRO A 92 -4.78 -17.24 -4.63
C PRO A 92 -3.52 -17.65 -3.83
N LEU A 93 -3.68 -18.34 -2.71
CA LEU A 93 -2.56 -18.80 -1.89
C LEU A 93 -1.66 -19.79 -2.63
N GLU A 94 -2.23 -20.75 -3.38
CA GLU A 94 -1.46 -21.71 -4.16
C GLU A 94 -0.60 -21.02 -5.24
N VAL A 95 -1.15 -19.96 -5.84
CA VAL A 95 -0.46 -19.14 -6.84
C VAL A 95 0.68 -18.35 -6.21
N LEU A 96 0.46 -17.77 -5.04
CA LEU A 96 1.48 -17.05 -4.28
C LEU A 96 2.60 -17.99 -3.79
N GLU A 97 2.25 -19.18 -3.30
CA GLU A 97 3.24 -20.20 -2.90
C GLU A 97 4.10 -20.62 -4.09
N LYS A 98 3.50 -20.79 -5.26
CA LYS A 98 4.24 -21.08 -6.49
C LYS A 98 5.20 -19.95 -6.85
N ILE A 99 4.78 -18.68 -6.74
CA ILE A 99 5.65 -17.52 -6.93
C ILE A 99 6.85 -17.56 -5.98
N VAL A 100 6.61 -17.85 -4.70
CA VAL A 100 7.66 -17.89 -3.65
C VAL A 100 8.66 -19.03 -3.88
N GLN A 101 8.21 -20.18 -4.38
CA GLN A 101 9.04 -21.37 -4.60
C GLN A 101 9.80 -21.36 -5.93
N THR A 102 9.44 -20.49 -6.87
CA THR A 102 10.02 -20.48 -8.22
C THR A 102 11.40 -19.81 -8.23
N ASP A 103 12.35 -20.42 -8.95
CA ASP A 103 13.69 -19.88 -9.11
C ASP A 103 13.71 -18.53 -9.86
N LYS A 104 14.70 -17.70 -9.53
CA LYS A 104 14.89 -16.36 -10.11
C LYS A 104 14.98 -16.35 -11.64
N ASN A 105 15.44 -17.44 -12.24
CA ASN A 105 15.59 -17.55 -13.71
C ASN A 105 14.24 -17.77 -14.41
N GLU A 106 13.24 -18.30 -13.71
CA GLU A 106 11.94 -18.68 -14.28
C GLU A 106 10.80 -17.77 -13.81
N ILE A 107 11.02 -16.98 -12.75
CA ILE A 107 9.98 -16.17 -12.11
C ILE A 107 9.31 -15.18 -13.06
N THR A 108 10.06 -14.56 -13.96
CA THR A 108 9.51 -13.57 -14.91
C THR A 108 8.47 -14.20 -15.83
N ALA A 109 8.79 -15.37 -16.40
CA ALA A 109 7.87 -16.09 -17.28
C ALA A 109 6.65 -16.59 -16.51
N LEU A 110 6.83 -17.03 -15.26
CA LEU A 110 5.72 -17.45 -14.41
C LEU A 110 4.78 -16.28 -14.09
N LEU A 111 5.29 -15.13 -13.67
CA LEU A 111 4.48 -13.95 -13.36
C LEU A 111 3.68 -13.51 -14.59
N GLN A 112 4.33 -13.44 -15.76
CA GLN A 112 3.65 -13.12 -17.02
C GLN A 112 2.49 -14.06 -17.29
N LYS A 113 2.65 -15.36 -17.02
CA LYS A 113 1.58 -16.35 -17.18
C LYS A 113 0.47 -16.18 -16.14
N ILE A 114 0.80 -15.91 -14.88
CA ILE A 114 -0.18 -15.73 -13.80
C ILE A 114 -1.08 -14.53 -14.07
N TYR A 115 -0.50 -13.40 -14.48
CA TYR A 115 -1.27 -12.17 -14.70
C TYR A 115 -2.03 -12.12 -16.05
N GLN A 116 -1.94 -13.17 -16.88
CA GLN A 116 -2.77 -13.31 -18.09
C GLN A 116 -4.19 -13.81 -17.80
N GLU A 117 -4.39 -14.52 -16.69
CA GLU A 117 -5.72 -14.99 -16.29
C GLU A 117 -6.63 -13.78 -16.04
N PRO A 118 -7.80 -13.65 -16.70
CA PRO A 118 -8.66 -12.48 -16.54
C PRO A 118 -9.16 -12.33 -15.10
N VAL A 119 -9.47 -11.11 -14.71
CA VAL A 119 -10.20 -10.85 -13.45
C VAL A 119 -11.57 -11.53 -13.54
N GLN A 120 -11.90 -12.31 -12.52
CA GLN A 120 -13.15 -13.04 -12.34
C GLN A 120 -14.09 -12.20 -11.47
N PRO A 121 -15.12 -11.54 -12.03
CA PRO A 121 -16.01 -10.68 -11.27
C PRO A 121 -16.70 -11.38 -10.10
N GLU A 122 -16.92 -12.69 -10.18
CA GLU A 122 -17.50 -13.51 -9.11
C GLU A 122 -16.63 -13.63 -7.85
N LEU A 123 -15.32 -13.31 -7.96
CA LEU A 123 -14.39 -13.29 -6.83
C LEU A 123 -14.33 -11.92 -6.14
N ILE A 124 -14.90 -10.90 -6.76
CA ILE A 124 -15.09 -9.58 -6.20
C ILE A 124 -16.51 -9.59 -5.63
N GLY A 125 -16.67 -9.28 -4.34
CA GLY A 125 -17.94 -9.47 -3.61
C GLY A 125 -19.19 -8.99 -4.36
N ALA A 126 -20.32 -9.63 -4.07
CA ALA A 126 -21.65 -9.23 -4.56
C ALA A 126 -22.15 -7.93 -3.90
#